data_AF-A0AAN5D1C4-F1
#
_entry.id   AF-A0AAN5D1C4-F1
#
_cell.length_a   1.000
_cell.length_b   1.000
_cell.length_c   1.000
_cell.angle_alpha   90.00
_cell.angle_beta   90.00
_cell.angle_gamma   90.00
#
_symmetry.space_group_name_H-M   'P 1'
#
loop_
_entity.id
_entity.type
_entity.pdbx_description
1 polymer ?
#
loop_
_entity_poly.entity_id
_entity_poly.type
_entity_poly.pdbx_seq_one_letter_code
_entity_poly.pdbx_strand_id
1 'polypeptide(L)' 'QGFVNDDKITVEIRFTISKVRGIRMTPRFDFTNPHEPNHDVAFIINGEKIYTSKILAALSPVFYAMFYGDFAEKEKKE' A
#
# COMPACT_ATOMS: atom_id res chain seq x y z
N GLN A 1 4.81 43.95 -34.84
CA GLN A 1 3.82 43.90 -33.76
C GLN A 1 4.47 43.23 -32.57
N GLY A 2 4.69 43.98 -31.49
CA GLY A 2 5.39 43.51 -30.29
C GLY A 2 4.42 42.90 -29.26
N PHE A 3 4.98 42.19 -28.28
CA PHE A 3 4.24 41.44 -27.26
C PHE A 3 4.03 42.24 -25.95
N VAL A 4 4.11 43.58 -26.02
CA VAL A 4 4.00 44.49 -24.87
C VAL A 4 2.64 45.18 -24.91
N ASN A 5 1.88 45.10 -23.82
CA ASN A 5 0.60 45.79 -23.64
C ASN A 5 0.63 46.48 -22.27
N ASP A 6 0.37 47.79 -22.19
CA ASP A 6 0.48 48.60 -20.95
C ASP A 6 1.77 48.37 -20.15
N ASP A 7 2.92 48.46 -20.83
CA ASP A 7 4.26 48.26 -20.23
C ASP A 7 4.48 46.87 -19.58
N LYS A 8 3.57 45.94 -19.84
CA LYS A 8 3.57 44.59 -19.29
C LYS A 8 3.68 43.55 -20.40
N ILE A 9 4.55 42.58 -20.16
CA ILE A 9 4.65 41.37 -20.98
C ILE A 9 4.09 40.22 -20.16
N THR A 10 3.11 39.50 -20.73
CA THR A 10 2.54 38.31 -20.10
C THR A 10 2.98 37.09 -20.91
N VAL A 11 3.68 36.16 -20.26
CA VAL A 11 4.11 34.90 -20.86
C VAL A 11 3.32 33.77 -20.22
N GLU A 12 2.54 33.05 -21.02
CA GLU A 12 1.86 31.83 -20.58
C GLU A 12 2.63 30.62 -21.11
N ILE A 13 3.05 29.74 -20.20
CA ILE A 13 3.69 28.47 -20.55
C ILE A 13 2.73 27.35 -20.18
N ARG A 14 2.28 26.61 -21.19
CA ARG A 14 1.53 25.36 -21.01
C ARG A 14 2.47 24.21 -21.32
N PHE A 15 2.75 23.38 -20.33
CA PHE A 15 3.44 22.12 -20.54
C PHE A 15 2.59 20.97 -20.01
N THR A 16 2.67 19.84 -20.72
CA THR A 16 2.01 18.59 -20.33
C THR A 16 3.09 17.57 -20.08
N ILE A 17 3.03 16.91 -18.92
CA ILE A 17 3.92 15.78 -18.64
C ILE A 17 3.49 14.61 -19.53
N SER A 18 4.24 14.34 -20.58
CA SER A 18 3.92 13.29 -21.55
C SER A 18 4.30 11.88 -21.06
N LYS A 19 5.26 11.78 -20.15
CA LYS A 19 5.74 10.49 -19.64
C LYS A 19 6.52 10.65 -18.33
N VAL A 20 6.08 9.96 -17.29
CA VAL A 20 6.87 9.79 -16.06
C VAL A 20 7.70 8.51 -16.21
N ARG A 21 9.02 8.64 -16.33
CA ARG A 21 9.95 7.50 -16.21
C ARG A 21 10.60 7.55 -14.83
N GLY A 22 10.32 6.59 -13.96
CA GLY A 22 10.97 6.46 -12.65
C GLY A 22 10.04 6.04 -11.52
N ILE A 23 8.77 6.42 -11.56
CA ILE A 23 7.76 5.97 -10.59
C ILE A 23 7.20 4.64 -11.09
N ARG A 24 7.92 3.55 -10.82
CA ARG A 24 7.35 2.19 -10.92
C ARG A 24 6.83 1.81 -9.54
N MET A 25 5.59 2.15 -9.23
CA MET A 25 4.84 1.54 -8.12
C MET A 25 4.30 0.20 -8.60
N THR A 26 5.17 -0.73 -8.98
CA THR A 26 4.74 -2.13 -9.00
C THR A 26 4.70 -2.56 -7.54
N PRO A 27 3.53 -2.95 -6.99
CA PRO A 27 3.49 -3.54 -5.66
C PRO A 27 4.48 -4.71 -5.64
N ARG A 28 5.44 -4.70 -4.71
CA ARG A 28 6.39 -5.82 -4.59
C ARG A 28 5.73 -7.07 -4.00
N PHE A 29 4.55 -6.90 -3.40
CA PHE A 29 3.78 -7.93 -2.75
C PHE A 29 2.31 -7.75 -3.12
N ASP A 30 1.67 -8.84 -3.49
CA ASP A 30 0.23 -8.92 -3.71
C ASP A 30 -0.41 -9.57 -2.48
N PHE A 31 -0.87 -8.75 -1.53
CA PHE A 31 -1.55 -9.23 -0.32
C PHE A 31 -2.97 -9.72 -0.57
N THR A 32 -3.45 -9.70 -1.82
CA THR A 32 -4.76 -10.24 -2.20
C THR A 32 -4.66 -11.68 -2.72
N ASN A 33 -3.44 -12.13 -3.08
CA ASN A 33 -3.19 -13.48 -3.56
C ASN A 33 -2.98 -14.46 -2.37
N PRO A 34 -3.86 -15.46 -2.18
CA PRO A 34 -3.70 -16.47 -1.14
C PRO A 34 -2.57 -17.47 -1.43
N HIS A 35 -2.06 -17.52 -2.67
CA HIS A 35 -1.09 -18.50 -3.13
C HIS A 35 0.35 -17.98 -3.16
N GLU A 36 0.61 -16.78 -2.63
CA GLU A 36 1.97 -16.32 -2.43
C GLU A 36 2.71 -17.22 -1.43
N PRO A 37 3.93 -17.72 -1.75
CA PRO A 37 4.62 -18.74 -0.96
C PRO A 37 4.88 -18.38 0.51
N ASN A 38 4.91 -17.08 0.83
CA ASN A 38 5.24 -16.58 2.17
C ASN A 38 3.99 -16.20 2.99
N HIS A 39 2.78 -16.42 2.48
CA HIS A 39 1.56 -16.13 3.22
C HIS A 39 1.12 -17.34 4.06
N ASP A 40 1.00 -17.16 5.37
CA ASP A 40 0.62 -18.21 6.33
C ASP A 40 -0.52 -17.76 7.29
N VAL A 41 -1.01 -16.53 7.13
CA VAL A 41 -2.14 -15.96 7.86
C VAL A 41 -2.95 -15.03 6.96
N ALA A 42 -4.25 -14.91 7.23
CA ALA A 42 -5.15 -13.97 6.58
C ALA A 42 -5.86 -13.11 7.62
N PHE A 43 -5.86 -11.79 7.42
CA PHE A 43 -6.68 -10.86 8.20
C PHE A 43 -7.94 -10.51 7.43
N ILE A 44 -9.09 -10.55 8.11
CA ILE A 44 -10.36 -10.07 7.55
C ILE A 44 -10.61 -8.67 8.10
N ILE A 45 -10.52 -7.65 7.23
CA ILE A 45 -10.76 -6.26 7.59
C ILE A 45 -11.89 -5.73 6.71
N ASN A 46 -13.00 -5.33 7.33
CA ASN A 46 -14.21 -4.89 6.62
C ASN A 46 -14.70 -5.89 5.55
N GLY A 47 -14.51 -7.19 5.79
CA GLY A 47 -14.89 -8.26 4.85
C GLY A 47 -13.85 -8.54 3.74
N GLU A 48 -12.77 -7.76 3.66
CA GLU A 48 -11.67 -8.01 2.73
C GLU A 48 -10.58 -8.85 3.37
N LYS A 49 -10.04 -9.81 2.62
CA LYS A 49 -8.95 -10.68 3.07
C LYS A 49 -7.61 -10.08 2.68
N ILE A 50 -6.74 -9.92 3.67
CA ILE A 50 -5.34 -9.54 3.50
C ILE A 50 -4.47 -10.73 3.91
N TYR A 51 -3.82 -11.35 2.93
CA TYR A 51 -2.92 -12.48 3.16
C TYR A 51 -1.51 -11.98 3.48
N THR A 52 -0.87 -12.52 4.51
CA THR A 52 0.45 -12.07 4.99
C THR A 52 1.16 -13.18 5.79
N SER A 53 2.25 -12.84 6.49
CA SER A 53 3.10 -13.77 7.23
C SER A 53 3.09 -13.53 8.75
N LYS A 54 3.19 -14.60 9.54
CA LYS A 54 3.38 -14.57 10.99
C LYS A 54 4.71 -13.96 11.43
N ILE A 55 5.63 -13.64 10.51
CA ILE A 55 6.82 -12.83 10.81
C ILE A 55 6.50 -11.51 11.51
N LEU A 56 5.26 -11.01 11.36
CA LEU A 56 4.73 -9.87 12.11
C LEU A 56 4.89 -10.01 13.63
N ALA A 57 4.89 -11.24 14.17
CA ALA A 57 5.14 -11.48 15.59
C ALA A 57 6.58 -11.14 16.02
N ALA A 58 7.57 -11.26 15.13
CA ALA A 58 8.94 -10.83 15.42
C ALA A 58 9.06 -9.29 15.46
N LEU A 59 8.15 -8.58 14.79
CA LEU A 59 8.17 -7.12 14.64
C LEU A 59 7.19 -6.40 15.56
N SER A 60 6.23 -7.12 16.16
CA SER A 60 5.15 -6.54 16.96
C SER A 60 4.76 -7.45 18.12
N PRO A 61 4.89 -6.98 19.37
CA PRO A 61 4.40 -7.71 20.55
C PRO A 61 2.91 -8.00 20.49
N VAL A 62 2.13 -7.14 19.82
CA VAL A 62 0.68 -7.34 19.64
C VAL A 62 0.42 -8.56 18.76
N PHE A 63 1.11 -8.68 17.62
CA PHE A 63 0.97 -9.85 16.74
C PHE A 63 1.56 -11.11 17.38
N TYR A 64 2.61 -10.98 18.18
CA TYR A 64 3.13 -12.11 18.96
C TYR A 64 2.08 -12.67 19.91
N ALA A 65 1.48 -11.80 20.72
CA ALA A 65 0.40 -12.20 21.61
C ALA A 65 -0.76 -12.79 20.81
N MET A 66 -1.21 -12.13 19.74
CA MET A 66 -2.34 -12.57 18.93
C MET A 66 -2.15 -13.97 18.32
N PHE A 67 -0.95 -14.30 17.84
CA PHE A 67 -0.69 -15.60 17.18
C PHE A 67 -0.29 -16.72 18.14
N TYR A 68 0.36 -16.39 19.27
CA TYR A 68 0.98 -17.38 20.17
C TYR A 68 0.50 -17.29 21.61
N GLY A 69 -0.35 -16.32 21.94
CA GLY A 69 -0.98 -16.21 23.25
C GLY A 69 -2.08 -17.26 23.44
N ASP A 70 -2.29 -17.65 24.70
CA ASP A 70 -3.32 -18.61 25.08
C ASP A 70 -4.66 -17.91 25.37
N PHE A 71 -5.19 -17.25 24.34
CA PHE A 71 -6.50 -16.63 24.40
C PHE A 71 -7.61 -17.67 24.26
N ALA A 72 -8.76 -17.42 24.90
CA ALA A 72 -9.93 -18.29 24.80
C ALA A 72 -10.48 -18.38 23.35
N GLU A 73 -10.14 -17.39 22.53
CA GLU A 73 -10.48 -17.29 21.11
C GLU A 73 -9.71 -18.28 20.22
N LYS A 74 -8.58 -18.83 20.67
CA LYS A 74 -7.69 -19.67 19.84
C LYS A 74 -8.38 -20.91 19.25
N GLU A 75 -9.34 -21.47 19.98
CA GLU A 75 -10.12 -22.65 19.58
C GLU A 75 -11.43 -22.28 18.84
N LYS A 76 -11.75 -20.98 18.72
CA LYS A 76 -12.98 -20.52 18.07
C LYS A 76 -12.76 -20.43 16.55
N LYS A 77 -13.79 -20.79 15.78
CA LYS A 77 -13.83 -20.52 14.35
C LYS A 77 -14.40 -19.13 14.14
N GLU A 78 -13.80 -18.36 13.23
CA GLU A 78 -14.39 -17.14 12.67
C GLU A 78 -15.64 -17.45 11.83
#